data_AF-A0A495SEA2-F1
#
_entry.id   AF-A0A495SEA2-F1
#
_cell.length_a   1.000
_cell.length_b   1.000
_cell.length_c   1.000
_cell.angle_alpha   90.00
_cell.angle_beta   90.00
_cell.angle_gamma   90.00
#
_symmetry.space_group_name_H-M   'P 1'
#
loop_
_entity.id
_entity.type
_entity.pdbx_description
1 polymer ?
#
loop_
_entity_poly.entity_id
_entity_poly.type
_entity_poly.pdbx_seq_one_letter_code
_entity_poly.pdbx_strand_id
1 'polypeptide(L)'
;MKIDKNLKNEILIGVCLSASIYYVIKKMQGSVTQTVVTEPSNTGSENTNPSTGNGSTVTPVVTSYQAKYFKDSEYFGKNKAPEKYYNSWKALSMILDKIRIAFGSAVIITKGYEPVYNGVILNSFNMCSAVQIYPQNNDYDHLFSVCKSLLNLGNISVKKLYQMDSKQIFIEM
;
A
#
# COMPACT_ATOMS: atom_id res chain seq x y z
N MET A 1 -22.76 25.27 32.10
CA MET A 1 -21.71 24.94 31.12
C MET A 1 -22.36 24.29 29.91
N LYS A 2 -22.63 25.05 28.84
CA LYS A 2 -23.24 24.54 27.60
C LYS A 2 -22.13 23.94 26.74
N ILE A 3 -22.06 22.61 26.68
CA ILE A 3 -21.17 21.93 25.73
C ILE A 3 -21.76 22.15 24.33
N ASP A 4 -20.97 22.77 23.47
CA ASP A 4 -21.34 23.10 22.09
C ASP A 4 -21.76 21.85 21.33
N LYS A 5 -22.94 21.89 20.70
CA LYS A 5 -23.51 20.74 19.98
C LYS A 5 -22.66 20.36 18.78
N ASN A 6 -21.87 21.28 18.23
CA ASN A 6 -20.94 21.00 17.13
C ASN A 6 -19.78 20.11 17.57
N LEU A 7 -19.22 20.34 18.76
CA LEU A 7 -18.10 19.55 19.28
C LEU A 7 -18.50 18.08 19.53
N LYS A 8 -19.76 17.85 19.93
CA LYS A 8 -20.29 16.48 20.10
C LYS A 8 -20.42 15.74 18.77
N ASN A 9 -20.78 16.42 17.68
CA ASN A 9 -20.90 15.78 16.37
C ASN A 9 -19.54 15.40 15.80
N GLU A 10 -18.52 16.25 15.94
CA GLU A 10 -17.16 15.93 15.45
C GLU A 10 -16.52 14.77 16.22
N ILE A 11 -16.72 14.72 17.54
CA ILE A 11 -16.25 13.60 18.37
C ILE A 11 -17.00 12.30 18.00
N LEU A 12 -18.32 12.38 17.78
CA LEU A 12 -19.12 11.21 17.43
C LEU A 12 -18.74 10.64 16.05
N ILE A 13 -18.47 11.50 15.06
CA ILE A 13 -17.99 11.10 13.73
C ILE A 13 -16.59 10.46 13.83
N GLY A 14 -15.68 11.01 14.62
CA GLY A 14 -14.33 10.46 14.83
C GLY A 14 -14.32 9.09 15.52
N VAL A 15 -15.19 8.88 16.51
CA VAL A 15 -15.33 7.59 17.21
C VAL A 15 -16.01 6.54 16.33
N CYS A 16 -16.98 6.92 15.48
CA CYS A 16 -17.61 6.00 14.54
C CYS A 16 -16.65 5.55 13.42
N LEU A 17 -15.84 6.46 12.85
CA LEU A 17 -14.87 6.13 11.80
C LEU A 17 -13.79 5.16 12.31
N SER A 18 -13.26 5.40 13.52
CA SER A 18 -12.25 4.52 14.12
C SER A 18 -12.78 3.11 14.41
N ALA A 19 -14.03 2.97 14.85
CA ALA A 19 -14.67 1.68 15.09
C ALA A 19 -14.92 0.90 13.78
N SER A 20 -15.33 1.58 12.70
CA SER A 20 -15.53 0.96 11.39
C SER A 20 -14.22 0.50 10.75
N ILE A 21 -13.16 1.30 10.85
CA ILE A 21 -11.81 0.92 10.39
C ILE A 21 -11.30 -0.29 11.19
N TYR A 22 -11.46 -0.28 12.52
CA TYR A 22 -11.06 -1.40 13.38
C TYR A 22 -11.80 -2.70 13.04
N TYR A 23 -13.11 -2.64 12.78
CA TYR A 23 -13.91 -3.82 12.42
C TYR A 23 -13.47 -4.45 11.08
N VAL A 24 -13.17 -3.62 10.08
CA VAL A 24 -12.67 -4.09 8.78
C VAL A 24 -11.29 -4.73 8.91
N ILE A 25 -10.41 -4.16 9.73
CA ILE A 25 -9.07 -4.73 10.01
C ILE A 25 -9.19 -6.09 10.72
N LYS A 26 -10.06 -6.23 11.73
CA LYS A 26 -10.23 -7.50 12.48
C LYS A 26 -10.77 -8.63 11.60
N LYS A 27 -11.62 -8.32 10.61
CA LYS A 27 -12.14 -9.30 9.65
C LYS A 27 -11.07 -9.83 8.68
N MET A 28 -10.00 -9.07 8.44
CA MET A 28 -8.87 -9.48 7.60
C MET A 28 -7.82 -10.33 8.33
N GLN A 29 -7.92 -10.46 9.66
CA GLN A 29 -7.03 -11.32 10.47
C GLN A 29 -7.60 -12.74 10.72
N GLY A 30 -8.80 -13.04 10.19
CA GLY A 30 -9.45 -14.34 10.36
C GLY A 30 -9.03 -15.37 9.30
N SER A 31 -8.12 -16.27 9.72
CA SER A 31 -7.77 -17.61 9.17
C SER A 31 -6.28 -17.76 8.90
N VAL A 32 -5.52 -17.98 9.96
CA VAL A 32 -4.23 -18.67 9.88
C VAL A 32 -4.42 -20.05 10.49
N THR A 33 -4.83 -21.02 9.67
CA THR A 33 -4.63 -22.43 9.99
C THR A 33 -3.22 -22.79 9.58
N GLN A 34 -2.31 -22.93 10.55
CA GLN A 34 -0.99 -23.52 10.32
C GLN A 34 -1.19 -24.99 9.94
N THR A 35 -0.98 -25.32 8.67
CA THR A 35 -0.74 -26.72 8.28
C THR A 35 0.74 -27.00 8.50
N VAL A 36 1.06 -27.69 9.59
CA VAL A 36 2.39 -28.28 9.79
C VAL A 36 2.57 -29.34 8.72
N VAL A 37 3.40 -29.06 7.71
CA VAL A 37 3.87 -30.09 6.79
C VAL A 37 5.07 -30.76 7.45
N THR A 38 4.84 -31.95 7.99
CA THR A 38 5.91 -32.88 8.38
C THR A 38 6.46 -33.50 7.10
N GLU A 39 7.67 -33.14 6.68
CA GLU A 39 8.39 -33.88 5.65
C GLU A 39 8.93 -35.19 6.25
N PRO A 40 8.86 -36.33 5.54
CA PRO A 40 9.47 -37.57 5.98
C PRO A 40 10.99 -37.55 5.76
N SER A 41 11.67 -38.05 6.78
CA SER A 41 13.11 -38.27 6.93
C SER A 41 13.73 -39.03 5.75
N ASN A 42 14.95 -38.63 5.35
CA ASN A 42 15.93 -39.57 4.82
C ASN A 42 17.37 -39.18 5.22
N THR A 43 18.11 -40.23 5.55
CA THR A 43 19.40 -40.36 6.23
C THR A 43 20.65 -39.92 5.47
N GLY A 44 21.66 -39.40 6.18
CA GLY A 44 23.07 -39.38 5.76
C GLY A 44 23.97 -38.39 6.54
N SER A 45 24.93 -38.92 7.31
CA SER A 45 26.02 -38.27 8.07
C SER A 45 26.84 -37.23 7.27
N GLU A 46 27.64 -36.29 7.80
CA GLU A 46 28.59 -36.35 8.92
C GLU A 46 29.09 -34.92 9.30
N ASN A 47 29.85 -34.85 10.39
CA ASN A 47 30.15 -33.73 11.30
C ASN A 47 31.18 -32.68 10.80
N THR A 48 30.98 -31.38 11.10
CA THR A 48 32.01 -30.41 11.59
C THR A 48 31.35 -29.10 12.08
N ASN A 49 31.83 -28.57 13.20
CA ASN A 49 31.32 -27.42 13.99
C ASN A 49 32.28 -26.20 13.86
N PRO A 50 32.04 -25.02 14.47
CA PRO A 50 30.95 -24.03 14.37
C PRO A 50 31.41 -22.66 13.80
N SER A 51 30.46 -21.72 13.70
CA SER A 51 30.61 -20.25 13.64
C SER A 51 30.64 -19.63 12.24
N THR A 52 29.60 -18.86 11.90
CA THR A 52 29.68 -17.40 11.79
C THR A 52 28.30 -16.84 11.42
N GLY A 53 27.76 -15.99 12.30
CA GLY A 53 27.05 -14.75 11.93
C GLY A 53 25.71 -14.85 11.20
N ASN A 54 24.65 -14.60 11.99
CA ASN A 54 23.33 -14.12 11.56
C ASN A 54 23.37 -13.25 10.29
N GLY A 55 22.88 -13.80 9.19
CA GLY A 55 22.37 -13.05 8.05
C GLY A 55 20.94 -13.50 7.80
N SER A 56 20.00 -13.09 8.67
CA SER A 56 18.59 -13.13 8.29
C SER A 56 18.42 -12.20 7.09
N THR A 57 18.56 -12.76 5.89
CA THR A 57 17.93 -12.18 4.71
C THR A 57 16.45 -12.23 5.01
N VAL A 58 15.90 -11.09 5.44
CA VAL A 58 14.47 -10.88 5.50
C VAL A 58 14.01 -10.97 4.05
N THR A 59 13.67 -12.17 3.61
CA THR A 59 12.94 -12.39 2.37
C THR A 59 11.65 -11.61 2.53
N PRO A 60 11.37 -10.60 1.68
CA PRO A 60 10.10 -9.91 1.75
C PRO A 60 9.02 -10.98 1.61
N VAL A 61 8.13 -11.04 2.60
CA VAL A 61 6.96 -11.92 2.56
C VAL A 61 6.25 -11.65 1.24
N VAL A 62 6.33 -12.62 0.32
CA VAL A 62 5.58 -12.57 -0.93
C VAL A 62 4.14 -12.79 -0.54
N THR A 63 3.45 -11.71 -0.19
CA THR A 63 2.01 -11.75 0.02
C THR A 63 1.39 -12.12 -1.31
N SER A 64 0.59 -13.19 -1.34
CA SER A 64 -0.22 -13.60 -2.51
C SER A 64 -1.27 -12.56 -2.94
N TYR A 65 -1.36 -11.45 -2.21
CA TYR A 65 -2.25 -10.33 -2.47
C TYR A 65 -1.92 -9.68 -3.82
N GLN A 66 -2.91 -9.66 -4.72
CA GLN A 66 -2.88 -8.88 -5.96
C GLN A 66 -3.83 -7.70 -5.80
N ALA A 67 -3.41 -6.51 -6.23
CA ALA A 67 -4.28 -5.34 -6.20
C ALA A 67 -5.52 -5.59 -7.06
N LYS A 68 -6.70 -5.36 -6.49
CA LYS A 68 -7.98 -5.64 -7.16
C LYS A 68 -8.47 -4.46 -7.99
N TYR A 69 -8.22 -3.25 -7.51
CA TYR A 69 -8.92 -2.05 -7.98
C TYR A 69 -8.10 -1.14 -8.89
N PHE A 70 -6.83 -1.45 -9.13
CA PHE A 70 -5.93 -0.67 -9.97
C PHE A 70 -5.33 -1.56 -11.04
N LYS A 71 -5.61 -1.23 -12.30
CA LYS A 71 -5.18 -2.00 -13.48
C LYS A 71 -3.98 -1.35 -14.15
N ASP A 72 -3.20 -2.16 -14.85
CA ASP A 72 -2.08 -1.70 -15.67
C ASP A 72 -2.49 -0.60 -16.66
N SER A 73 -3.66 -0.72 -17.29
CA SER A 73 -4.15 0.27 -18.25
C SER A 73 -4.40 1.64 -17.62
N GLU A 74 -4.70 1.71 -16.32
CA GLU A 74 -4.92 2.97 -15.60
C GLU A 74 -3.58 3.64 -15.25
N TYR A 75 -2.54 2.86 -14.97
CA TYR A 75 -1.22 3.37 -14.59
C TYR A 75 -0.30 3.63 -15.77
N PHE A 76 -0.21 2.71 -16.73
CA PHE A 76 0.65 2.80 -17.91
C PHE A 76 -0.01 3.53 -19.08
N GLY A 77 -1.35 3.64 -19.08
CA GLY A 77 -2.11 4.19 -20.19
C GLY A 77 -1.84 3.40 -21.48
N LYS A 78 -1.39 4.11 -22.52
CA LYS A 78 -1.02 3.52 -23.82
C LYS A 78 0.41 2.97 -23.88
N ASN A 79 1.20 3.16 -22.84
CA ASN A 79 2.61 2.80 -22.85
C ASN A 79 2.81 1.33 -22.47
N LYS A 80 3.84 0.69 -23.03
CA LYS A 80 4.24 -0.65 -22.60
C LYS A 80 4.81 -0.58 -21.18
N ALA A 81 4.36 -1.46 -20.30
CA ALA A 81 4.92 -1.61 -18.96
C ALA A 81 6.43 -1.95 -19.04
N PRO A 82 7.32 -1.20 -18.37
CA PRO A 82 8.74 -1.51 -18.35
C PRO A 82 9.01 -2.72 -17.44
N GLU A 83 9.46 -3.83 -18.02
CA GLU A 83 9.70 -5.10 -17.30
C GLU A 83 10.59 -4.92 -16.07
N LYS A 84 11.66 -4.11 -16.20
CA LYS A 84 12.61 -3.81 -15.12
C LYS A 84 11.96 -3.19 -13.87
N TYR A 85 10.89 -2.42 -14.03
CA TYR A 85 10.25 -1.66 -12.95
C TYR A 85 8.83 -2.14 -12.64
N TYR A 86 8.37 -3.20 -13.30
CA TYR A 86 7.00 -3.69 -13.14
C TYR A 86 6.72 -4.19 -11.70
N ASN A 87 7.74 -4.73 -11.01
CA ASN A 87 7.59 -5.10 -9.60
C ASN A 87 7.37 -3.89 -8.68
N SER A 88 7.94 -2.73 -9.01
CA SER A 88 7.64 -1.47 -8.30
C SER A 88 6.16 -1.10 -8.49
N TRP A 89 5.63 -1.22 -9.71
CA TRP A 89 4.20 -1.00 -9.94
C TRP A 89 3.34 -1.97 -9.14
N LYS A 90 3.67 -3.27 -9.10
CA LYS A 90 2.93 -4.24 -8.29
C LYS A 90 2.87 -3.82 -6.82
N ALA A 91 4.00 -3.50 -6.20
CA ALA A 91 4.03 -3.05 -4.82
C ALA A 91 3.23 -1.75 -4.60
N LEU A 92 3.34 -0.77 -5.52
CA LEU A 92 2.59 0.48 -5.46
C LEU A 92 1.09 0.24 -5.56
N SER A 93 0.66 -0.62 -6.49
CA SER A 93 -0.74 -0.97 -6.68
C SER A 93 -1.35 -1.62 -5.44
N MET A 94 -0.59 -2.40 -4.67
CA MET A 94 -1.07 -2.99 -3.41
C MET A 94 -1.28 -1.93 -2.32
N ILE A 95 -0.38 -0.93 -2.25
CA ILE A 95 -0.55 0.21 -1.34
C ILE A 95 -1.80 1.02 -1.72
N LEU A 96 -1.99 1.28 -3.01
CA LEU A 96 -3.19 1.96 -3.52
C LEU A 96 -4.46 1.17 -3.19
N ASP A 97 -4.44 -0.15 -3.31
CA ASP A 97 -5.58 -1.01 -2.99
C ASP A 97 -5.96 -0.91 -1.51
N LYS A 98 -4.97 -0.95 -0.60
CA LYS A 98 -5.17 -0.74 0.84
C LYS A 98 -5.77 0.62 1.14
N ILE A 99 -5.26 1.68 0.49
CA ILE A 99 -5.78 3.05 0.62
C ILE A 99 -7.25 3.10 0.18
N ARG A 100 -7.57 2.57 -1.00
CA ARG A 100 -8.93 2.57 -1.54
C ARG A 100 -9.90 1.81 -0.62
N ILE A 101 -9.49 0.64 -0.12
CA ILE A 101 -10.29 -0.17 0.81
C ILE A 101 -10.57 0.60 2.10
N ALA A 102 -9.54 1.22 2.69
CA ALA A 102 -9.68 1.98 3.93
C ALA A 102 -10.49 3.27 3.74
N PHE A 103 -10.39 3.91 2.57
CA PHE A 103 -11.15 5.10 2.23
C PHE A 103 -12.63 4.78 1.96
N GLY A 104 -12.94 3.57 1.50
CA GLY A 104 -14.32 3.12 1.27
C GLY A 104 -14.98 3.71 0.02
N SER A 105 -14.23 4.39 -0.84
CA SER A 105 -14.70 4.98 -2.09
C SER A 105 -13.67 4.83 -3.20
N ALA A 106 -14.08 5.05 -4.46
CA ALA A 106 -13.19 4.91 -5.61
C ALA A 106 -12.10 5.99 -5.62
N VAL A 107 -10.89 5.57 -5.96
CA VAL A 107 -9.70 6.40 -6.10
C VAL A 107 -9.19 6.23 -7.51
N ILE A 108 -8.93 7.36 -8.18
CA ILE A 108 -8.54 7.44 -9.59
C ILE A 108 -7.06 7.77 -9.66
N ILE A 109 -6.32 7.14 -10.57
CA ILE A 109 -4.95 7.54 -10.91
C ILE A 109 -5.04 8.73 -11.88
N THR A 110 -4.56 9.89 -11.44
CA THR A 110 -4.48 11.09 -12.29
C THR A 110 -3.14 11.20 -13.02
N LYS A 111 -2.09 10.61 -12.44
CA LYS A 111 -0.78 10.48 -13.08
C LYS A 111 -0.11 9.19 -12.67
N GLY A 112 0.22 8.36 -13.67
CA GLY A 112 0.94 7.11 -13.51
C GLY A 112 2.30 7.13 -14.19
N TYR A 113 2.67 6.01 -14.82
CA TYR A 113 3.95 5.84 -15.49
C TYR A 113 4.20 6.87 -16.59
N GLU A 114 5.42 7.43 -16.58
CA GLU A 114 5.94 8.25 -17.68
C GLU A 114 7.04 7.46 -18.40
N PRO A 115 6.97 7.28 -19.73
CA PRO A 115 8.01 6.61 -20.46
C PRO A 115 9.33 7.36 -20.40
N VAL A 116 10.43 6.60 -20.33
CA VAL A 116 11.80 7.11 -20.37
C VAL A 116 12.05 7.77 -21.72
N TYR A 117 12.57 8.99 -21.73
CA TYR A 117 12.96 9.70 -22.96
C TYR A 117 14.46 9.52 -23.21
N ASN A 118 14.85 9.06 -24.40
CA ASN A 118 16.24 8.81 -24.80
C ASN A 118 17.07 7.97 -23.81
N GLY A 119 16.42 7.01 -23.13
CA GLY A 119 17.10 6.14 -22.15
C GLY A 119 17.40 6.78 -20.79
N VAL A 120 16.98 8.04 -20.57
CA VAL A 120 17.28 8.79 -19.34
C VAL A 120 16.12 8.71 -18.34
N ILE A 121 16.40 8.20 -17.14
CA ILE A 121 15.47 8.20 -16.00
C ILE A 121 15.53 9.58 -15.35
N LEU A 122 14.40 10.28 -15.33
CA LEU A 122 14.29 11.65 -14.82
C LEU A 122 13.56 11.72 -13.49
N ASN A 123 12.67 10.77 -13.22
CA ASN A 123 11.83 10.81 -12.03
C ASN A 123 11.32 9.43 -11.59
N SER A 124 10.64 9.40 -10.44
CA SER A 124 10.06 8.19 -9.85
C SER A 124 8.88 7.61 -10.64
N PHE A 125 8.22 8.39 -11.52
CA PHE A 125 7.21 7.86 -12.44
C PHE A 125 7.85 6.97 -13.51
N ASN A 126 9.06 7.31 -14.00
CA ASN A 126 9.80 6.46 -14.94
C ASN A 126 10.20 5.10 -14.34
N MET A 127 10.31 5.02 -13.02
CA MET A 127 10.69 3.83 -12.26
C MET A 127 9.48 3.08 -11.66
N CYS A 128 8.27 3.43 -12.07
CA CYS A 128 7.02 2.85 -11.57
C CYS A 128 6.87 2.93 -10.03
N SER A 129 7.51 3.92 -9.39
CA SER A 129 7.54 4.07 -7.93
C SER A 129 6.80 5.30 -7.43
N ALA A 130 6.14 6.06 -8.32
CA ALA A 130 5.30 7.19 -7.96
C ALA A 130 3.96 7.18 -8.67
N VAL A 131 2.97 7.82 -8.03
CA VAL A 131 1.60 7.98 -8.55
C VAL A 131 0.98 9.25 -7.97
N GLN A 132 0.09 9.87 -8.75
CA GLN A 132 -0.85 10.87 -8.25
C GLN A 132 -2.25 10.30 -8.30
N ILE A 133 -2.99 10.48 -7.21
CA ILE A 133 -4.34 9.95 -7.05
C ILE A 133 -5.34 11.04 -6.66
N TYR A 134 -6.60 10.78 -7.02
CA TYR A 134 -7.74 11.65 -6.75
C TYR A 134 -8.96 10.84 -6.27
N PRO A 135 -9.67 11.26 -5.22
CA PRO A 135 -10.89 10.58 -4.80
C PRO A 135 -12.06 10.91 -5.73
N GLN A 136 -12.75 9.90 -6.26
CA GLN A 136 -13.86 10.11 -7.21
C GLN A 136 -15.03 10.90 -6.62
N ASN A 137 -15.22 10.86 -5.30
CA ASN A 137 -16.25 11.61 -4.58
C ASN A 137 -15.79 13.03 -4.17
N ASN A 138 -14.62 13.49 -4.62
CA ASN A 138 -14.01 14.79 -4.30
C ASN A 138 -13.66 15.01 -2.82
N ASP A 139 -13.70 13.96 -1.99
CA ASP A 139 -13.38 14.04 -0.55
C ASP A 139 -11.87 13.91 -0.30
N TYR A 140 -11.16 14.98 -0.67
CA TYR A 140 -9.71 15.04 -0.73
C TYR A 140 -9.03 14.94 0.64
N ASP A 141 -9.50 15.72 1.61
CA ASP A 141 -8.87 15.81 2.93
C ASP A 141 -9.05 14.51 3.72
N HIS A 142 -10.19 13.84 3.54
CA HIS A 142 -10.42 12.53 4.12
C HIS A 142 -9.52 11.47 3.48
N LEU A 143 -9.40 11.41 2.14
CA LEU A 143 -8.49 10.47 1.48
C LEU A 143 -7.05 10.67 1.98
N PHE A 144 -6.59 11.91 2.10
CA PHE A 144 -5.25 12.19 2.61
C PHE A 144 -5.08 11.79 4.08
N SER A 145 -6.10 12.00 4.90
CA SER A 145 -6.11 11.58 6.30
C SER A 145 -6.05 10.05 6.44
N VAL A 146 -6.73 9.31 5.56
CA VAL A 146 -6.64 7.85 5.45
C VAL A 146 -5.22 7.41 5.09
N CYS A 147 -4.60 8.02 4.07
CA CYS A 147 -3.22 7.73 3.68
C CYS A 147 -2.25 7.91 4.86
N LYS A 148 -2.34 9.06 5.56
CA LYS A 148 -1.51 9.34 6.74
C LYS A 148 -1.73 8.33 7.86
N SER A 149 -2.98 7.95 8.11
CA SER A 149 -3.33 6.97 9.15
C SER A 149 -2.73 5.60 8.85
N LEU A 150 -2.83 5.14 7.60
CA LEU A 150 -2.23 3.88 7.17
C LEU A 150 -0.71 3.90 7.27
N LEU A 151 -0.06 5.02 6.94
CA LEU A 151 1.39 5.19 7.08
C LEU A 151 1.82 5.16 8.54
N ASN A 152 1.15 5.93 9.40
CA ASN A 152 1.48 6.03 10.83
C ASN A 152 1.25 4.71 11.57
N LEU A 153 0.28 3.90 11.13
CA LEU A 153 0.01 2.57 11.68
C LEU A 153 0.94 1.48 11.08
N GLY A 154 1.82 1.82 10.14
CA GLY A 154 2.72 0.86 9.49
C GLY A 154 2.03 -0.09 8.51
N ASN A 155 0.79 0.17 8.12
CA ASN A 155 0.02 -0.67 7.18
C ASN A 155 0.49 -0.50 5.73
N ILE A 156 1.07 0.66 5.42
CA ILE A 156 1.76 0.97 4.17
C ILE A 156 3.13 1.58 4.50
N SER A 157 4.09 1.43 3.59
CA SER A 157 5.39 2.07 3.67
C SER A 157 5.62 2.84 2.37
N VAL A 158 5.88 4.15 2.50
CA VAL A 158 6.10 5.06 1.37
C VAL A 158 7.22 6.02 1.73
N LYS A 159 8.05 6.37 0.76
CA LYS A 159 9.13 7.34 0.90
C LYS A 159 8.62 8.78 0.94
N LYS A 160 7.60 9.11 0.13
CA LYS A 160 6.95 10.44 0.16
C LYS A 160 5.43 10.32 0.05
N LEU A 161 4.75 11.14 0.82
CA LEU A 161 3.30 11.31 0.82
C LEU A 161 2.98 12.77 1.10
N TYR A 162 2.35 13.47 0.15
CA TYR A 162 1.94 14.86 0.37
C TYR A 162 0.73 15.24 -0.50
N GLN A 163 0.05 16.30 -0.06
CA GLN A 163 -1.02 16.95 -0.79
C GLN A 163 -0.43 17.92 -1.81
N MET A 164 -0.99 17.93 -3.02
CA MET A 164 -0.71 18.87 -4.09
C MET A 164 -1.81 19.93 -4.18
N ASP A 165 -1.46 21.16 -4.58
CA ASP A 165 -2.41 22.27 -4.74
C ASP A 165 -3.58 21.96 -5.69
N SER A 166 -3.39 21.01 -6.61
CA SER A 166 -4.40 20.52 -7.55
C SER A 166 -5.42 19.53 -6.96
N LYS A 167 -5.53 19.45 -5.62
CA LYS A 167 -6.35 18.46 -4.90
C LYS A 167 -6.02 17.01 -5.26
N GLN A 168 -4.74 16.73 -5.50
CA GLN A 168 -4.21 15.39 -5.77
C GLN A 168 -3.27 14.96 -4.67
N ILE A 169 -3.18 13.66 -4.41
CA ILE A 169 -2.22 13.13 -3.44
C ILE A 169 -1.09 12.49 -4.22
N PHE A 170 0.14 12.93 -3.95
CA PHE A 170 1.33 12.30 -4.47
C PHE A 170 1.81 11.21 -3.50
N ILE A 171 2.13 10.04 -4.05
CA ILE A 171 2.69 8.91 -3.32
C ILE A 171 3.93 8.43 -4.07
N GLU A 172 5.05 8.27 -3.35
CA GLU A 172 6.30 7.68 -3.84
C GLU A 172 6.78 6.62 -2.85
N MET A 173 7.17 5.44 -3.35
CA MET A 173 7.80 4.37 -2.58
C MET A 173 9.33 4.50 -2.51
#